data_AF-A0A8H7NMQ7-F1
#
_entry.id   AF-A0A8H7NMQ7-F1
#
_cell.length_a   1.000
_cell.length_b   1.000
_cell.length_c   1.000
_cell.angle_alpha   90.00
_cell.angle_beta   90.00
_cell.angle_gamma   90.00
#
_symmetry.space_group_name_H-M   'P 1'
#
loop_
_entity.id
_entity.type
_entity.pdbx_description
1 polymer ?
#
loop_
_entity_poly.entity_id
_entity_poly.type
_entity_poly.pdbx_seq_one_letter_code
_entity_poly.pdbx_strand_id
1 'polypeptide(L)'
;MPADMSLTPHDYLFGVFDLFGEMMRFATVTTAQMGELVGNEAGRNILSDIHELSCAYEMLPEIPTKDYRGKMEVMRQSVQKVEKLGYGIVVRGSERPKGWIPDMKDDAPAPTSP
;
A
#
# COMPACT_ATOMS: atom_id res chain seq x y z
N MET A 1 -17.48 -20.14 9.81
CA MET A 1 -18.34 -19.54 8.77
C MET A 1 -19.59 -20.40 8.65
N PRO A 2 -20.81 -19.84 8.74
CA PRO A 2 -22.03 -20.63 8.53
C PRO A 2 -22.02 -21.18 7.09
N ALA A 3 -22.38 -22.45 6.91
CA ALA A 3 -22.02 -23.28 5.76
C ALA A 3 -22.74 -22.95 4.43
N ASP A 4 -23.57 -21.90 4.37
CA ASP A 4 -24.54 -21.70 3.28
C ASP A 4 -24.35 -20.38 2.49
N MET A 5 -23.29 -19.60 2.75
CA MET A 5 -23.02 -18.38 1.97
C MET A 5 -22.17 -18.67 0.73
N SER A 6 -22.80 -18.69 -0.44
CA SER A 6 -22.10 -18.75 -1.72
C SER A 6 -21.39 -17.42 -1.99
N LEU A 7 -20.06 -17.42 -1.96
CA LEU A 7 -19.25 -16.25 -2.30
C LEU A 7 -19.28 -16.02 -3.82
N THR A 8 -19.81 -14.88 -4.26
CA THR A 8 -19.79 -14.56 -5.68
C THR A 8 -18.41 -14.02 -6.11
N PRO A 9 -18.05 -14.12 -7.41
CA PRO A 9 -16.81 -13.51 -7.90
C PRO A 9 -16.76 -12.00 -7.66
N HIS A 10 -17.91 -11.33 -7.69
CA HIS A 10 -18.01 -9.90 -7.40
C HIS A 10 -17.67 -9.61 -5.93
N ASP A 11 -18.21 -10.38 -4.98
CA ASP A 11 -17.91 -10.21 -3.56
C ASP A 11 -16.44 -10.46 -3.25
N TYR A 12 -15.85 -11.49 -3.85
CA TYR A 12 -14.42 -11.77 -3.72
C TYR A 12 -13.59 -10.60 -4.27
N LEU A 13 -13.91 -10.12 -5.47
CA LEU A 13 -13.17 -9.05 -6.13
C LEU A 13 -13.19 -7.75 -5.31
N PHE A 14 -14.34 -7.38 -4.75
CA PHE A 14 -14.48 -6.19 -3.91
C PHE A 14 -13.90 -6.37 -2.51
N GLY A 15 -13.95 -7.58 -1.95
CA GLY A 15 -13.26 -7.88 -0.69
C GLY A 15 -11.74 -7.74 -0.79
N VAL A 16 -11.16 -8.12 -1.93
CA VAL A 16 -9.74 -7.91 -2.18
C VAL A 16 -9.42 -6.43 -2.43
N PHE A 17 -10.32 -5.63 -3.00
CA PHE A 17 -10.12 -4.17 -3.02
C PHE A 17 -9.97 -3.58 -1.61
N ASP A 18 -10.77 -4.04 -0.65
CA ASP A 18 -10.65 -3.61 0.74
C ASP A 18 -9.36 -4.13 1.39
N LEU A 19 -8.88 -5.31 0.99
CA LEU A 19 -7.59 -5.87 1.43
C LEU A 19 -6.41 -4.95 1.10
N PHE A 20 -6.39 -4.26 -0.04
CA PHE A 20 -5.32 -3.28 -0.34
C PHE A 20 -5.22 -2.18 0.72
N GLY A 21 -6.37 -1.73 1.23
CA GLY A 21 -6.44 -0.76 2.31
C GLY A 21 -5.81 -1.29 3.61
N GLU A 22 -6.12 -2.54 3.96
CA GLU A 22 -5.55 -3.19 5.14
C GLU A 22 -4.06 -3.53 4.98
N MET A 23 -3.60 -3.95 3.79
CA MET A 23 -2.18 -4.16 3.50
C MET A 23 -1.37 -2.87 3.66
N MET A 24 -1.89 -1.75 3.16
CA MET A 24 -1.30 -0.43 3.36
C MET A 24 -1.29 -0.04 4.86
N ARG A 25 -2.40 -0.25 5.57
CA ARG A 25 -2.49 0.05 7.01
C ARG A 25 -1.48 -0.77 7.79
N PHE A 26 -1.38 -2.06 7.50
CA PHE A 26 -0.40 -2.96 8.10
C PHE A 26 1.02 -2.50 7.80
N ALA A 27 1.35 -2.22 6.53
CA ALA A 27 2.66 -1.73 6.15
C ALA A 27 3.04 -0.45 6.90
N THR A 28 2.15 0.55 6.95
CA THR A 28 2.39 1.84 7.61
C THR A 28 2.55 1.71 9.12
N VAL A 29 1.67 0.97 9.80
CA VAL A 29 1.70 0.79 11.26
C VAL A 29 2.93 -0.01 11.67
N THR A 30 3.19 -1.15 11.02
CA THR A 30 4.30 -2.02 11.39
C THR A 30 5.65 -1.37 11.06
N THR A 31 5.76 -0.66 9.93
CA THR A 31 6.95 0.12 9.62
C THR A 31 7.22 1.20 10.66
N ALA A 32 6.18 1.91 11.11
CA ALA A 32 6.35 2.94 12.15
C ALA A 32 6.83 2.35 13.48
N GLN A 33 6.53 1.08 13.76
CA GLN A 33 6.95 0.38 14.98
C GLN A 33 8.35 -0.25 14.85
N MET A 34 8.64 -0.90 13.73
CA MET A 34 9.86 -1.68 13.52
C MET A 34 10.99 -0.88 12.87
N GLY A 35 10.66 0.21 12.17
CA GLY A 35 11.62 1.03 11.41
C GLY A 35 12.06 0.41 10.09
N GLU A 36 11.49 -0.73 9.69
CA GLU A 36 11.77 -1.43 8.44
C GLU A 36 10.48 -1.92 7.77
N LEU A 37 10.54 -2.19 6.47
CA LEU A 37 9.41 -2.77 5.74
C LEU A 37 9.20 -4.22 6.19
N VAL A 38 7.94 -4.60 6.36
CA VAL A 38 7.58 -5.99 6.68
C VAL A 38 7.99 -6.90 5.53
N GLY A 39 8.79 -7.91 5.84
CA GLY A 39 9.24 -8.91 4.88
C GLY A 39 9.82 -10.14 5.54
N ASN A 40 10.31 -11.07 4.73
CA ASN A 40 10.99 -12.28 5.19
C ASN A 40 12.47 -12.27 4.78
N GLU A 41 13.22 -13.23 5.33
CA GLU A 41 14.66 -13.40 5.05
C GLU A 41 14.95 -13.75 3.58
N ALA A 42 13.95 -14.20 2.82
CA ALA A 42 14.05 -14.52 1.40
C ALA A 42 13.89 -13.28 0.48
N GLY A 43 13.75 -12.08 1.05
CA GLY A 43 13.65 -10.83 0.30
C GLY A 43 12.25 -10.47 -0.21
N ARG A 44 11.23 -11.28 0.12
CA ARG A 44 9.82 -10.94 -0.13
C ARG A 44 9.37 -9.94 0.93
N ASN A 45 8.73 -8.86 0.51
CA ASN A 45 8.20 -7.84 1.43
C ASN A 45 6.79 -7.39 1.03
N ILE A 46 6.15 -6.65 1.94
CA ILE A 46 4.78 -6.17 1.76
C ILE A 46 4.61 -5.28 0.53
N LEU A 47 5.67 -4.57 0.11
CA LEU A 47 5.66 -3.77 -1.11
C LEU A 47 5.63 -4.66 -2.36
N SER A 48 6.43 -5.74 -2.41
CA SER A 48 6.35 -6.70 -3.51
C SER A 48 4.98 -7.38 -3.58
N ASP A 49 4.38 -7.71 -2.43
CA ASP A 49 3.07 -8.36 -2.38
C ASP A 49 1.95 -7.44 -2.89
N ILE A 50 1.93 -6.19 -2.42
CA ILE A 50 0.90 -5.24 -2.84
C ILE A 50 1.06 -4.85 -4.33
N HIS A 51 2.29 -4.85 -4.85
CA HIS A 51 2.56 -4.64 -6.27
C HIS A 51 2.07 -5.80 -7.13
N GLU A 52 2.42 -7.03 -6.79
CA GLU A 52 2.04 -8.22 -7.56
C GLU A 52 0.52 -8.33 -7.67
N LEU A 53 -0.19 -8.12 -6.55
CA LEU A 53 -1.64 -8.12 -6.53
C LEU A 53 -2.24 -6.96 -7.34
N SER A 54 -1.68 -5.76 -7.25
CA SER A 54 -2.11 -4.60 -8.04
C SER A 54 -1.96 -4.85 -9.54
N CYS A 55 -0.81 -5.41 -9.97
CA CYS A 55 -0.60 -5.79 -11.36
C CYS A 55 -1.65 -6.79 -11.85
N ALA A 56 -2.01 -7.78 -11.03
CA ALA A 56 -3.07 -8.72 -11.38
C ALA A 56 -4.42 -8.03 -11.59
N TYR A 57 -4.75 -7.03 -10.76
CA TYR A 57 -6.00 -6.26 -10.86
C TYR A 57 -6.03 -5.30 -12.06
N GLU A 58 -4.89 -4.71 -12.41
CA GLU A 58 -4.76 -3.86 -13.62
C GLU A 58 -4.86 -4.67 -14.92
N MET A 59 -4.57 -5.97 -14.88
CA MET A 59 -4.73 -6.86 -16.04
C MET A 59 -6.16 -7.35 -16.25
N LEU A 60 -7.04 -7.22 -15.25
CA LEU A 60 -8.43 -7.65 -15.37
C LEU A 60 -9.21 -6.74 -16.34
N PRO A 61 -10.19 -7.30 -17.09
CA PRO A 61 -11.09 -6.48 -17.89
C PRO A 61 -11.81 -5.44 -17.03
N GLU A 62 -11.84 -4.19 -17.50
CA GLU A 62 -12.52 -3.12 -16.77
C GLU A 62 -14.03 -3.40 -16.67
N ILE A 63 -14.57 -3.34 -15.45
CA ILE A 63 -16.00 -3.34 -15.21
C ILE A 63 -16.47 -1.87 -15.31
N PRO A 64 -17.36 -1.51 -16.26
CA PRO A 64 -17.71 -0.12 -16.56
C PRO A 64 -18.69 0.47 -15.53
N THR A 65 -18.38 0.34 -14.25
CA THR A 65 -19.14 0.91 -13.13
C THR A 65 -18.30 1.96 -12.41
N LYS A 66 -18.98 3.01 -11.92
CA LYS A 66 -18.32 4.09 -11.15
C LYS A 66 -17.62 3.55 -9.90
N ASP A 67 -18.23 2.56 -9.26
CA ASP A 67 -17.72 1.96 -8.02
C ASP A 67 -16.42 1.18 -8.28
N TYR A 68 -16.37 0.34 -9.32
CA TYR A 68 -15.15 -0.37 -9.71
C TYR A 68 -13.99 0.60 -10.00
N ARG A 69 -14.25 1.67 -10.79
CA ARG A 69 -13.25 2.70 -11.06
C ARG A 69 -12.75 3.40 -9.79
N GLY A 70 -13.66 3.69 -8.85
CA GLY A 70 -13.31 4.26 -7.55
C GLY A 70 -12.43 3.32 -6.74
N LYS A 71 -12.75 2.03 -6.69
CA LYS A 71 -11.95 1.02 -5.99
C LYS A 71 -10.57 0.80 -6.64
N MET A 72 -10.48 0.80 -7.97
CA MET A 72 -9.19 0.79 -8.69
C MET A 72 -8.32 1.99 -8.32
N GLU A 73 -8.91 3.18 -8.23
CA GLU A 73 -8.18 4.39 -7.83
C GLU A 73 -7.70 4.31 -6.37
N VAL A 74 -8.54 3.84 -5.45
CA VAL A 74 -8.16 3.63 -4.04
C VAL A 74 -7.06 2.57 -3.91
N MET A 75 -7.10 1.50 -4.71
CA MET A 75 -6.04 0.50 -4.80
C MET A 75 -4.71 1.15 -5.20
N ARG A 76 -4.68 1.92 -6.29
CA ARG A 76 -3.47 2.64 -6.76
C ARG A 76 -2.91 3.57 -5.70
N GLN A 77 -3.77 4.32 -5.01
CA GLN A 77 -3.34 5.19 -3.92
C GLN A 77 -2.76 4.41 -2.73
N SER A 78 -3.29 3.22 -2.45
CA SER A 78 -2.77 2.34 -1.39
C SER A 78 -1.37 1.85 -1.73
N VAL A 79 -1.16 1.40 -2.97
CA VAL A 79 0.16 0.99 -3.50
C VAL A 79 1.15 2.15 -3.41
N GLN A 80 0.81 3.33 -3.94
CA GLN A 80 1.69 4.51 -3.91
C GLN A 80 2.11 4.93 -2.50
N LYS A 81 1.24 4.76 -1.51
CA LYS A 81 1.58 5.04 -0.11
C LYS A 81 2.62 4.06 0.44
N VAL A 82 2.51 2.78 0.12
CA VAL A 82 3.49 1.76 0.52
C VAL A 82 4.81 1.95 -0.25
N GLU A 83 4.78 2.34 -1.52
CA GLU A 83 5.98 2.71 -2.29
C GLU A 83 6.74 3.87 -1.64
N LYS A 84 6.03 4.96 -1.32
CA LYS A 84 6.62 6.13 -0.65
C LYS A 84 7.18 5.78 0.72
N LEU A 85 6.49 4.92 1.46
CA LEU A 85 6.96 4.39 2.74
C LEU A 85 8.28 3.63 2.56
N GLY A 86 8.33 2.69 1.61
CA GLY A 86 9.54 1.92 1.29
C GLY A 86 10.70 2.79 0.84
N TYR A 87 10.44 3.76 -0.04
CA TYR A 87 11.43 4.77 -0.44
C TYR A 87 11.98 5.55 0.76
N GLY A 88 11.10 5.97 1.66
CA GLY A 88 11.48 6.65 2.90
C GLY A 88 12.43 5.82 3.77
N ILE A 89 12.19 4.52 3.92
CA ILE A 89 13.08 3.65 4.71
C ILE A 89 14.40 3.40 3.99
N VAL A 90 14.36 2.93 2.74
CA VAL A 90 15.56 2.46 2.03
C VAL A 90 16.49 3.63 1.73
N VAL A 91 15.94 4.76 1.25
CA VAL A 91 16.73 5.92 0.85
C VAL A 91 17.00 6.83 2.03
N ARG A 92 15.99 7.32 2.77
CA ARG A 92 16.25 8.23 3.91
C ARG A 92 16.82 7.52 5.15
N GLY A 93 16.56 6.23 5.36
CA GLY A 93 17.19 5.46 6.44
C GLY A 93 18.70 5.30 6.25
N SER A 94 19.16 5.26 4.99
CA SER A 94 20.58 5.29 4.64
C SER A 94 21.22 6.68 4.89
N GLU A 95 20.42 7.75 4.95
CA GLU A 95 20.87 9.15 5.15
C GLU A 95 20.82 9.62 6.62
N ARG A 96 20.06 8.95 7.49
CA ARG A 96 19.79 9.38 8.88
C ARG A 96 20.35 8.36 9.89
N PRO A 97 21.65 8.43 10.23
CA PRO A 97 22.27 7.50 11.17
C PRO A 97 21.70 7.62 12.59
N LYS A 98 21.96 6.62 13.44
CA LYS A 98 21.50 6.60 14.85
C LYS A 98 21.85 7.92 15.56
N GLY A 99 20.82 8.65 15.98
CA GLY A 99 20.95 9.96 16.66
C GLY A 99 20.62 11.18 15.78
N TRP A 100 20.21 10.99 14.53
CA TRP A 100 19.80 12.08 13.66
C TRP A 100 18.45 12.68 14.10
N ILE A 101 18.45 13.98 14.41
CA ILE A 101 17.25 14.73 14.83
C ILE A 101 16.79 15.56 13.62
N PRO A 102 15.55 15.37 13.13
CA PRO A 102 15.04 16.16 12.02
C PRO A 102 14.94 17.65 12.35
N ASP A 103 15.50 18.49 11.47
CA ASP A 103 15.12 19.91 11.42
C ASP A 103 13.66 19.98 10.94
N MET A 104 12.79 20.66 11.71
CA MET A 104 11.33 20.64 11.60
C MET A 104 10.76 21.29 10.32
N LYS A 105 11.59 21.45 9.28
CA LYS A 105 11.25 22.13 8.02
C LYS A 105 11.03 21.20 6.83
N ASP A 106 11.32 19.91 6.96
CA ASP A 106 11.35 18.98 5.81
C ASP A 106 9.98 18.35 5.45
N ASP A 107 8.94 18.56 6.27
CA ASP A 107 7.60 17.98 6.08
C ASP A 107 6.57 19.01 5.60
N ALA A 108 7.01 20.03 4.84
CA ALA A 108 6.10 20.93 4.17
C ALA A 108 5.57 20.27 2.88
N PRO A 109 4.25 20.12 2.68
CA PRO A 109 3.72 19.69 1.39
C PRO A 109 4.19 20.66 0.31
N ALA A 110 4.65 20.11 -0.82
CA ALA A 110 5.12 20.91 -1.95
C ALA A 110 4.07 21.97 -2.32
N PRO A 111 4.48 23.23 -2.56
CA PRO A 111 3.54 24.28 -2.91
C PRO A 111 2.84 23.92 -4.22
N THR A 112 1.52 23.77 -4.16
CA THR A 112 0.68 23.72 -5.36
C THR A 112 0.85 25.05 -6.09
N SER A 113 1.54 25.01 -7.21
CA SER A 113 1.69 26.15 -8.12
C SER A 113 0.35 26.43 -8.82
N PRO A 114 0.10 27.70 -9.22
CA PRO A 114 -1.22 28.34 -9.27
C PRO A 114 -2.17 27.85 -10.35
#